data_AF-A0A5J4E2W2-F1
#
_entry.id   AF-A0A5J4E2W2-F1
#
_cell.length_a   1.000
_cell.length_b   1.000
_cell.length_c   1.000
_cell.angle_alpha   90.00
_cell.angle_beta   90.00
_cell.angle_gamma   90.00
#
_symmetry.space_group_name_H-M   'P 1'
#
loop_
_entity.id
_entity.type
_entity.pdbx_description
1 polymer ?
#
loop_
_entity_poly.entity_id
_entity_poly.type
_entity_poly.pdbx_seq_one_letter_code
_entity_poly.pdbx_strand_id
1 'polypeptide(L)'
;MSHLVDLIVARVGAVPDIRILASAIHVPWAGHSARYALPEIYEAFRQNRMVLVFVNTRSQAEMLFQELWHLNEDKLPIALHHGSLDVGKRRKIEAAMAAGQLRAVICTSTLDLGIDWGDVDLVINVGAPKGASRLAQRIGRANHRIDEPSKALLVPANRFEVLECQAALDAINDGAQDTPLIRDGGLDVLAQHILGCACSSPFDPDRLFGEVTSASPYRYLTRELFDKVIGFVATGGYALRVYDRYARLKVTGEGLYRLAHPRIAQQYRLNVGTIVEAPMIKVRLGRGRGAQRPGAVLGRGGRVLGEVEEWFIEQLVPGDSFVFAGEILRFEGLRETEAIVTRSRIDDPKIPSYQGGKFPLSTYLAARVRAMLADETDWHRFPSQVTEWLEIQKNCSLLPKQDEMLVETFPRGRKYYLVCYPFEGRLAHQTLGMLLTRRLERVHAKPMGFVANEYALAVWGLSDLTAMIASERLELAWLFEEDMLGDDLDAWLSESSLMKRTFRNCAIISGLIERRHPGQEKTGRQVTISSDLIYDVLRSHEPDHILLQAAWKDAATGLLDLARIGEFLKRIKGRIRYKALDRISPLAVPVMLEIGKEPIHGEADEALLREAADVLVKEAFGGGQNT
;
A
#
# COMPACT_ATOMS: atom_id res chain seq x y z
N MET A 1 9.68 29.80 -29.51
CA MET A 1 9.63 29.33 -28.11
C MET A 1 11.03 29.47 -27.54
N SER A 2 11.28 30.49 -26.72
CA SER A 2 12.53 30.55 -25.95
C SER A 2 12.44 29.48 -24.87
N HIS A 3 13.24 28.43 -24.96
CA HIS A 3 13.32 27.46 -23.88
C HIS A 3 13.80 28.20 -22.61
N LEU A 4 13.10 28.01 -21.48
CA LEU A 4 13.46 28.61 -20.19
C LEU A 4 14.80 28.10 -19.64
N VAL A 5 15.36 27.06 -20.28
CA VAL A 5 16.62 26.39 -19.95
C VAL A 5 17.29 25.88 -21.22
N ASP A 6 18.62 25.84 -21.23
CA ASP A 6 19.39 25.26 -22.33
C ASP A 6 19.22 23.74 -22.37
N LEU A 7 18.94 23.19 -23.55
CA LEU A 7 18.85 21.75 -23.75
C LEU A 7 20.26 21.17 -23.93
N ILE A 8 20.71 20.35 -22.98
CA ILE A 8 21.95 19.59 -23.13
C ILE A 8 21.63 18.23 -23.76
N VAL A 9 22.10 18.02 -24.99
CA VAL A 9 21.98 16.72 -25.68
C VAL A 9 23.25 15.92 -25.45
N ALA A 10 23.15 14.87 -24.63
CA ALA A 10 24.26 13.94 -24.39
C ALA A 10 24.39 12.91 -25.52
N ARG A 11 25.57 12.30 -25.66
CA ARG A 11 25.75 11.11 -26.52
C ARG A 11 24.97 9.94 -25.95
N VAL A 12 24.41 9.10 -26.83
CA VAL A 12 23.70 7.88 -26.42
C VAL A 12 24.68 6.95 -25.69
N GLY A 13 24.30 6.49 -24.50
CA GLY A 13 25.08 5.52 -23.72
C GLY A 13 24.92 4.09 -24.23
N ALA A 14 25.63 3.15 -23.61
CA ALA A 14 25.49 1.73 -23.91
C ALA A 14 24.05 1.22 -23.64
N VAL A 15 23.56 0.34 -24.51
CA VAL A 15 22.24 -0.29 -24.35
C VAL A 15 22.29 -1.27 -23.17
N PRO A 16 21.34 -1.23 -22.22
CA PRO A 16 21.37 -2.10 -21.05
C PRO A 16 21.17 -3.58 -21.42
N ASP A 17 21.85 -4.49 -20.71
CA ASP A 17 21.70 -5.96 -20.84
C ASP A 17 20.79 -6.47 -19.72
N ILE A 18 19.50 -6.58 -20.03
CA ILE A 18 18.46 -6.93 -19.07
C ILE A 18 17.84 -8.26 -19.50
N ARG A 19 17.80 -9.22 -18.57
CA ARG A 19 17.27 -10.57 -18.84
C ARG A 19 16.26 -10.97 -17.77
N ILE A 20 15.28 -11.76 -18.16
CA ILE A 20 14.38 -12.45 -17.23
C ILE A 20 14.95 -13.84 -16.97
N LEU A 21 14.98 -14.27 -15.71
CA LEU A 21 15.52 -15.58 -15.34
C LEU A 21 14.73 -16.70 -16.03
N ALA A 22 15.43 -17.48 -16.85
CA ALA A 22 14.93 -18.73 -17.40
C ALA A 22 15.32 -19.89 -16.45
N SER A 23 14.50 -20.13 -15.43
CA SER A 23 14.71 -21.27 -14.52
C SER A 23 14.15 -22.56 -15.11
N ALA A 24 14.87 -23.67 -14.90
CA ALA A 24 14.36 -25.01 -15.16
C ALA A 24 13.35 -25.47 -14.09
N ILE A 25 13.36 -24.83 -12.92
CA ILE A 25 12.40 -25.09 -11.84
C ILE A 25 11.10 -24.36 -12.15
N HIS A 26 9.98 -25.01 -11.80
CA HIS A 26 8.65 -24.48 -12.06
C HIS A 26 8.42 -23.14 -11.35
N VAL A 27 8.04 -22.10 -12.11
CA VAL A 27 7.63 -20.80 -11.59
C VAL A 27 6.30 -20.99 -10.84
N PRO A 28 6.24 -20.65 -9.54
CA PRO A 28 5.02 -20.79 -8.75
C PRO A 28 3.84 -20.03 -9.36
N TRP A 29 2.63 -20.53 -9.13
CA TRP A 29 1.42 -19.83 -9.57
C TRP A 29 1.19 -18.58 -8.72
N ALA A 30 1.58 -18.63 -7.44
CA ALA A 30 1.37 -17.59 -6.44
C ALA A 30 2.60 -17.40 -5.56
N GLY A 31 2.61 -16.28 -4.82
CA GLY A 31 3.63 -15.98 -3.83
C GLY A 31 4.61 -14.90 -4.26
N HIS A 32 5.46 -14.52 -3.31
CA HIS A 32 6.34 -13.35 -3.40
C HIS A 32 7.81 -13.67 -3.11
N SER A 33 8.16 -14.92 -2.79
CA SER A 33 9.50 -15.24 -2.28
C SER A 33 10.54 -15.52 -3.36
N ALA A 34 10.10 -15.96 -4.55
CA ALA A 34 10.97 -16.49 -5.61
C ALA A 34 11.94 -17.59 -5.12
N ARG A 35 11.53 -18.38 -4.10
CA ARG A 35 12.34 -19.48 -3.52
C ARG A 35 12.87 -20.47 -4.54
N TYR A 36 12.11 -20.69 -5.61
CA TYR A 36 12.49 -21.61 -6.69
C TYR A 36 13.79 -21.18 -7.41
N ALA A 37 14.15 -19.90 -7.35
CA ALA A 37 15.28 -19.30 -8.04
C ALA A 37 16.51 -19.06 -7.15
N LEU A 38 16.49 -19.50 -5.88
CA LEU A 38 17.61 -19.29 -4.95
C LEU A 38 18.94 -19.86 -5.48
N PRO A 39 19.01 -21.07 -6.08
CA PRO A 39 20.25 -21.59 -6.63
C PRO A 39 20.83 -20.69 -7.73
N GLU A 40 19.98 -20.19 -8.63
CA GLU A 40 20.41 -19.31 -9.73
C GLU A 40 20.81 -17.92 -9.24
N ILE A 41 20.14 -17.38 -8.22
CA ILE A 41 20.55 -16.13 -7.56
C ILE A 41 21.92 -16.31 -6.91
N TYR A 42 22.14 -17.42 -6.19
CA TYR A 42 23.43 -17.71 -5.56
C TYR A 42 24.54 -17.90 -6.61
N GLU A 43 24.23 -18.57 -7.73
CA GLU A 43 25.17 -18.70 -8.85
C GLU A 43 25.56 -17.33 -9.43
N ALA A 44 24.60 -16.42 -9.58
CA ALA A 44 24.88 -15.07 -10.03
C ALA A 44 25.83 -14.32 -9.07
N PHE A 45 25.81 -14.64 -7.76
CA PHE A 45 26.80 -14.10 -6.82
C PHE A 45 28.19 -14.64 -7.14
N ARG A 46 28.33 -15.92 -7.48
CA ARG A 46 29.64 -16.53 -7.81
C ARG A 46 30.25 -15.97 -9.10
N GLN A 47 29.42 -15.58 -10.07
CA GLN A 47 29.86 -15.21 -11.42
C GLN A 47 30.22 -13.73 -11.63
N ASN A 48 29.83 -12.84 -10.73
CA ASN A 48 30.07 -11.40 -10.89
C ASN A 48 31.24 -10.94 -9.99
N ARG A 49 31.46 -9.65 -9.70
CA ARG A 49 32.34 -9.08 -8.62
C ARG A 49 31.56 -8.44 -7.45
N MET A 50 30.43 -7.78 -7.73
CA MET A 50 29.45 -7.39 -6.73
C MET A 50 28.02 -7.41 -7.31
N VAL A 51 27.05 -7.90 -6.53
CA VAL A 51 25.63 -7.96 -6.91
C VAL A 51 24.75 -7.13 -5.96
N LEU A 52 23.85 -6.31 -6.50
CA LEU A 52 22.76 -5.72 -5.72
C LEU A 52 21.48 -6.50 -5.98
N VAL A 53 20.83 -6.99 -4.91
CA VAL A 53 19.57 -7.73 -5.00
C VAL A 53 18.44 -6.87 -4.45
N PHE A 54 17.67 -6.25 -5.33
CA PHE A 54 16.51 -5.46 -4.95
C PHE A 54 15.29 -6.34 -4.70
N VAL A 55 14.62 -6.08 -3.59
CA VAL A 55 13.34 -6.66 -3.21
C VAL A 55 12.33 -5.56 -2.91
N ASN A 56 11.04 -5.89 -2.97
CA ASN A 56 9.97 -4.90 -2.82
C ASN A 56 9.61 -4.63 -1.35
N THR A 57 9.85 -5.58 -0.44
CA THR A 57 9.50 -5.43 0.98
C THR A 57 10.65 -5.80 1.92
N ARG A 58 10.62 -5.26 3.14
CA ARG A 58 11.62 -5.55 4.19
C ARG A 58 11.58 -7.01 4.62
N SER A 59 10.39 -7.58 4.78
CA SER A 59 10.21 -8.99 5.15
C SER A 59 10.73 -9.93 4.05
N GLN A 60 10.54 -9.58 2.78
CA GLN A 60 11.15 -10.31 1.65
C GLN A 60 12.68 -10.21 1.70
N ALA A 61 13.24 -9.04 2.03
CA ALA A 61 14.68 -8.85 2.18
C ALA A 61 15.28 -9.75 3.25
N GLU A 62 14.67 -9.76 4.44
CA GLU A 62 15.12 -10.58 5.57
C GLU A 62 15.01 -12.07 5.27
N MET A 63 13.87 -12.52 4.73
CA MET A 63 13.65 -13.92 4.36
C MET A 63 14.66 -14.38 3.29
N LEU A 64 14.80 -13.62 2.21
CA LEU A 64 15.73 -13.93 1.13
C LEU A 64 17.18 -13.96 1.63
N PHE A 65 17.57 -13.01 2.49
CA PHE A 65 18.90 -13.00 3.09
C PHE A 65 19.15 -14.26 3.93
N GLN A 66 18.20 -14.69 4.77
CA GLN A 66 18.36 -15.91 5.57
C GLN A 66 18.48 -17.16 4.69
N GLU A 67 17.64 -17.28 3.66
CA GLU A 67 17.68 -18.44 2.75
C GLU A 67 18.99 -18.52 1.97
N LEU A 68 19.44 -17.38 1.43
CA LEU A 68 20.74 -17.30 0.75
C LEU A 68 21.90 -17.53 1.73
N TRP A 69 21.79 -17.07 2.97
CA TRP A 69 22.81 -17.31 4.00
C TRP A 69 22.94 -18.80 4.32
N HIS A 70 21.83 -19.54 4.36
CA HIS A 70 21.85 -21.00 4.54
C HIS A 70 22.43 -21.75 3.35
N LEU A 71 22.20 -21.27 2.13
CA LEU A 71 22.78 -21.83 0.90
C LEU A 71 24.23 -21.41 0.66
N ASN A 72 24.78 -20.48 1.45
CA ASN A 72 26.08 -19.87 1.21
C ASN A 72 27.26 -20.76 1.63
N GLU A 73 27.45 -21.87 0.91
CA GLU A 73 28.52 -22.85 1.15
C GLU A 73 29.93 -22.22 1.02
N ASP A 74 30.11 -21.31 0.06
CA ASP A 74 31.39 -20.63 -0.21
C ASP A 74 31.70 -19.49 0.79
N LYS A 75 30.81 -19.24 1.77
CA LYS A 75 30.93 -18.16 2.77
C LYS A 75 31.17 -16.78 2.13
N LEU A 76 30.52 -16.53 1.01
CA LEU A 76 30.56 -15.26 0.31
C LEU A 76 30.13 -14.11 1.24
N PRO A 77 30.81 -12.95 1.22
CA PRO A 77 30.45 -11.82 2.06
C PRO A 77 29.16 -11.17 1.56
N ILE A 78 28.02 -11.57 2.11
CA ILE A 78 26.70 -11.01 1.78
C ILE A 78 26.17 -10.13 2.92
N ALA A 79 25.43 -9.08 2.58
CA ALA A 79 24.83 -8.15 3.55
C ALA A 79 23.35 -7.87 3.26
N LEU A 80 22.65 -7.36 4.28
CA LEU A 80 21.25 -6.93 4.21
C LEU A 80 21.17 -5.40 4.42
N HIS A 81 20.43 -4.67 3.59
CA HIS A 81 20.30 -3.22 3.69
C HIS A 81 18.84 -2.72 3.50
N HIS A 82 18.22 -2.24 4.57
CA HIS A 82 16.90 -1.60 4.50
C HIS A 82 16.71 -0.55 5.61
N GLY A 83 15.69 0.30 5.47
CA GLY A 83 15.49 1.47 6.33
C GLY A 83 15.30 1.18 7.82
N SER A 84 14.81 -0.02 8.19
CA SER A 84 14.67 -0.45 9.59
C SER A 84 15.99 -0.83 10.28
N LEU A 85 17.12 -0.87 9.56
CA LEU A 85 18.41 -1.11 10.19
C LEU A 85 18.94 0.15 10.86
N ASP A 86 19.58 -0.05 12.01
CA ASP A 86 20.30 1.00 12.72
C ASP A 86 21.26 1.76 11.78
N VAL A 87 21.34 3.08 11.96
CA VAL A 87 22.15 3.97 11.12
C VAL A 87 23.61 3.55 11.11
N GLY A 88 24.15 3.14 12.25
CA GLY A 88 25.54 2.66 12.36
C GLY A 88 25.77 1.38 11.58
N LYS A 89 24.81 0.44 11.57
CA LYS A 89 24.88 -0.77 10.73
C LYS A 89 24.82 -0.44 9.24
N ARG A 90 23.92 0.45 8.82
CA ARG A 90 23.82 0.88 7.42
C ARG A 90 25.11 1.51 6.94
N ARG A 91 25.67 2.46 7.68
CA ARG A 91 26.97 3.10 7.35
C ARG A 91 28.12 2.11 7.23
N LYS A 92 28.15 1.06 8.07
CA LYS A 92 29.17 -0.01 7.96
C LYS A 92 29.02 -0.82 6.68
N ILE A 93 27.79 -1.15 6.29
CA ILE A 93 27.52 -1.87 5.04
C ILE A 93 27.88 -0.99 3.85
N GLU A 94 27.44 0.28 3.85
CA GLU A 94 27.77 1.27 2.82
C GLU A 94 29.30 1.44 2.66
N ALA A 95 30.05 1.49 3.76
CA ALA A 95 31.51 1.58 3.73
C ALA A 95 32.18 0.29 3.22
N ALA A 96 31.72 -0.89 3.64
CA ALA A 96 32.22 -2.18 3.15
C ALA A 96 31.93 -2.36 1.65
N MET A 97 30.79 -1.85 1.20
CA MET A 97 30.37 -1.83 -0.19
C MET A 97 31.30 -0.96 -1.03
N ALA A 98 31.52 0.30 -0.62
CA ALA A 98 32.43 1.22 -1.30
C ALA A 98 33.89 0.72 -1.31
N ALA A 99 34.28 -0.11 -0.33
CA ALA A 99 35.60 -0.75 -0.27
C ALA A 99 35.72 -2.04 -1.09
N GLY A 100 34.66 -2.47 -1.80
CA GLY A 100 34.65 -3.69 -2.61
C GLY A 100 34.77 -4.98 -1.79
N GLN A 101 34.36 -4.96 -0.51
CA GLN A 101 34.49 -6.09 0.41
C GLN A 101 33.28 -7.03 0.41
N LEU A 102 32.21 -6.65 -0.29
CA LEU A 102 30.95 -7.37 -0.34
C LEU A 102 30.73 -8.00 -1.70
N ARG A 103 30.19 -9.21 -1.67
CA ARG A 103 29.80 -10.02 -2.83
C ARG A 103 28.37 -9.74 -3.25
N ALA A 104 27.47 -9.61 -2.29
CA ALA A 104 26.10 -9.25 -2.57
C ALA A 104 25.49 -8.42 -1.45
N VAL A 105 24.57 -7.52 -1.82
CA VAL A 105 23.74 -6.79 -0.86
C VAL A 105 22.28 -6.97 -1.23
N ILE A 106 21.51 -7.57 -0.32
CA ILE A 106 20.07 -7.71 -0.43
C ILE A 106 19.46 -6.43 0.13
N CYS A 107 18.70 -5.68 -0.67
CA CYS A 107 18.26 -4.34 -0.30
C CYS A 107 16.84 -4.00 -0.75
N THR A 108 16.21 -3.08 -0.02
CA THR A 108 14.99 -2.39 -0.47
C THR A 108 15.36 -1.11 -1.25
N SER A 109 14.38 -0.23 -1.49
CA SER A 109 14.58 1.06 -2.19
C SER A 109 15.55 2.05 -1.54
N THR A 110 16.15 1.71 -0.39
CA THR A 110 17.17 2.53 0.28
C THR A 110 18.44 2.71 -0.53
N LEU A 111 18.69 1.82 -1.50
CA LEU A 111 19.82 1.92 -2.42
C LEU A 111 19.38 2.27 -3.86
N ASP A 112 18.10 2.60 -4.08
CA ASP A 112 17.57 2.95 -5.42
C ASP A 112 18.09 4.33 -5.90
N LEU A 113 18.38 5.26 -4.99
CA LEU A 113 18.58 6.69 -5.30
C LEU A 113 19.91 7.26 -4.78
N GLY A 114 20.60 7.99 -5.67
CA GLY A 114 21.45 9.14 -5.29
C GLY A 114 22.92 8.90 -4.93
N ILE A 115 23.43 7.66 -4.98
CA ILE A 115 24.83 7.38 -4.66
C ILE A 115 25.41 6.41 -5.71
N ASP A 116 26.56 6.77 -6.30
CA ASP A 116 27.38 5.85 -7.09
C ASP A 116 28.11 4.93 -6.11
N TRP A 117 27.79 3.65 -6.16
CA TRP A 117 28.32 2.67 -5.22
C TRP A 117 29.63 2.04 -5.68
N GLY A 118 30.06 2.29 -6.93
CA GLY A 118 31.28 1.73 -7.52
C GLY A 118 31.25 0.20 -7.65
N ASP A 119 31.76 -0.32 -8.77
CA ASP A 119 32.05 -1.75 -8.97
C ASP A 119 30.86 -2.74 -8.79
N VAL A 120 29.61 -2.31 -8.98
CA VAL A 120 28.45 -3.21 -9.08
C VAL A 120 28.33 -3.71 -10.51
N ASP A 121 28.48 -5.02 -10.74
CA ASP A 121 28.41 -5.56 -12.11
C ASP A 121 27.01 -6.03 -12.50
N LEU A 122 26.19 -6.39 -11.52
CA LEU A 122 24.87 -6.96 -11.74
C LEU A 122 23.85 -6.46 -10.71
N VAL A 123 22.68 -6.09 -11.22
CA VAL A 123 21.48 -5.87 -10.41
C VAL A 123 20.51 -7.04 -10.59
N ILE A 124 20.12 -7.69 -9.51
CA ILE A 124 19.03 -8.68 -9.51
C ILE A 124 17.80 -8.00 -8.92
N ASN A 125 16.66 -8.09 -9.61
CA ASN A 125 15.38 -7.63 -9.07
C ASN A 125 14.49 -8.83 -8.77
N VAL A 126 14.29 -9.13 -7.49
CA VAL A 126 13.45 -10.26 -7.05
C VAL A 126 12.01 -9.79 -6.85
N GLY A 127 11.12 -10.49 -7.54
CA GLY A 127 9.76 -10.05 -7.82
C GLY A 127 9.71 -9.03 -8.96
N ALA A 128 8.52 -8.71 -9.41
CA ALA A 128 8.37 -7.71 -10.47
C ALA A 128 8.65 -6.27 -9.97
N PRO A 129 9.19 -5.37 -10.80
CA PRO A 129 9.69 -4.05 -10.38
C PRO A 129 8.58 -3.03 -10.05
N LYS A 130 7.32 -3.31 -10.41
CA LYS A 130 6.13 -2.45 -10.22
C LYS A 130 6.16 -1.11 -10.99
N GLY A 131 7.25 -0.79 -11.71
CA GLY A 131 7.39 0.40 -12.54
C GLY A 131 8.67 0.38 -13.40
N ALA A 132 8.58 0.86 -14.64
CA ALA A 132 9.69 1.02 -15.57
C ALA A 132 10.70 2.09 -15.08
N SER A 133 10.23 3.23 -14.57
CA SER A 133 11.14 4.28 -14.06
C SER A 133 11.96 3.79 -12.86
N ARG A 134 11.33 3.02 -11.97
CA ARG A 134 12.02 2.40 -10.83
C ARG A 134 13.03 1.36 -11.31
N LEU A 135 12.63 0.51 -12.26
CA LEU A 135 13.54 -0.48 -12.81
C LEU A 135 14.76 0.20 -13.44
N ALA A 136 14.56 1.24 -14.25
CA ALA A 136 15.65 2.03 -14.83
C ALA A 136 16.59 2.62 -13.76
N GLN A 137 16.04 3.18 -12.68
CA GLN A 137 16.84 3.70 -11.55
C GLN A 137 17.67 2.60 -10.86
N ARG A 138 17.09 1.41 -10.66
CA ARG A 138 17.75 0.24 -10.05
C ARG A 138 18.85 -0.30 -10.94
N ILE A 139 18.55 -0.52 -12.22
CA ILE A 139 19.47 -1.08 -13.20
C ILE A 139 20.64 -0.13 -13.43
N GLY A 140 20.40 1.18 -13.43
CA GLY A 140 21.46 2.19 -13.51
C GLY A 140 22.48 2.11 -12.38
N ARG A 141 22.30 1.27 -11.35
CA ARG A 141 23.32 0.99 -10.32
C ARG A 141 24.39 0.01 -10.79
N ALA A 142 24.10 -0.86 -11.76
CA ALA A 142 25.08 -1.75 -12.35
C ALA A 142 25.86 -1.03 -13.45
N ASN A 143 27.18 -1.19 -13.46
CA ASN A 143 28.11 -0.57 -14.41
C ASN A 143 27.77 0.90 -14.65
N HIS A 144 27.84 1.73 -13.60
CA HIS A 144 27.43 3.15 -13.62
C HIS A 144 28.40 4.03 -14.44
N ARG A 145 28.58 3.69 -15.71
CA ARG A 145 29.46 4.34 -16.69
C ARG A 145 28.71 4.50 -18.01
N ILE A 146 29.05 5.51 -18.80
CA ILE A 146 28.31 5.83 -20.04
C ILE A 146 28.52 4.78 -21.14
N ASP A 147 29.69 4.14 -21.13
CA ASP A 147 30.23 3.25 -22.15
C ASP A 147 30.06 1.76 -21.81
N GLU A 148 29.62 1.43 -20.61
CA GLU A 148 29.36 0.06 -20.19
C GLU A 148 27.85 -0.19 -20.04
N PRO A 149 27.35 -1.34 -20.52
CA PRO A 149 25.94 -1.67 -20.37
C PRO A 149 25.62 -1.99 -18.91
N SER A 150 24.60 -1.33 -18.35
CA SER A 150 24.03 -1.77 -17.08
C SER A 150 23.43 -3.16 -17.24
N LYS A 151 23.85 -4.10 -16.39
CA LYS A 151 23.38 -5.49 -16.43
C LYS A 151 22.33 -5.76 -15.36
N ALA A 152 21.27 -6.45 -15.72
CA ALA A 152 20.25 -6.83 -14.77
C ALA A 152 19.58 -8.18 -15.04
N LEU A 153 19.21 -8.85 -13.95
CA LEU A 153 18.46 -10.12 -13.95
C LEU A 153 17.14 -9.93 -13.20
N LEU A 154 16.02 -10.06 -13.90
CA LEU A 154 14.69 -10.02 -13.32
C LEU A 154 14.27 -11.44 -12.90
N VAL A 155 13.90 -11.60 -11.63
CA VAL A 155 13.51 -12.90 -11.05
C VAL A 155 12.06 -12.82 -10.61
N PRO A 156 11.09 -13.21 -11.46
CA PRO A 156 9.67 -13.14 -11.13
C PRO A 156 9.35 -14.14 -10.01
N ALA A 157 8.53 -13.77 -9.03
CA ALA A 157 8.15 -14.66 -7.93
C ALA A 157 6.99 -15.60 -8.28
N ASN A 158 6.19 -15.24 -9.28
CA ASN A 158 5.06 -16.02 -9.76
C ASN A 158 4.81 -15.77 -11.27
N ARG A 159 3.87 -16.53 -11.85
CA ARG A 159 3.58 -16.48 -13.29
C ARG A 159 3.07 -15.13 -13.80
N PHE A 160 2.24 -14.41 -13.05
CA PHE A 160 1.81 -13.06 -13.44
C PHE A 160 2.99 -12.08 -13.45
N GLU A 161 3.92 -12.22 -12.51
CA GLU A 161 5.12 -11.39 -12.47
C GLU A 161 6.06 -11.63 -13.66
N VAL A 162 5.95 -12.75 -14.37
CA VAL A 162 6.67 -12.95 -15.64
C VAL A 162 6.16 -11.96 -16.69
N LEU A 163 4.84 -11.81 -16.83
CA LEU A 163 4.24 -10.84 -17.75
C LEU A 163 4.62 -9.42 -17.34
N GLU A 164 4.63 -9.11 -16.04
CA GLU A 164 5.03 -7.80 -15.52
C GLU A 164 6.51 -7.50 -15.80
N CYS A 165 7.41 -8.48 -15.61
CA CYS A 165 8.83 -8.35 -15.95
C CYS A 165 9.03 -8.13 -17.46
N GLN A 166 8.29 -8.84 -18.31
CA GLN A 166 8.35 -8.63 -19.76
C GLN A 166 7.83 -7.24 -20.15
N ALA A 167 6.72 -6.79 -19.55
CA ALA A 167 6.18 -5.45 -19.77
C ALA A 167 7.16 -4.35 -19.34
N ALA A 168 7.88 -4.55 -18.22
CA ALA A 168 8.89 -3.61 -17.76
C ALA A 168 10.13 -3.58 -18.66
N LEU A 169 10.55 -4.74 -19.19
CA LEU A 169 11.64 -4.82 -20.16
C LEU A 169 11.29 -4.07 -21.46
N ASP A 170 10.08 -4.28 -21.98
CA ASP A 170 9.60 -3.60 -23.18
C ASP A 170 9.52 -2.09 -22.98
N ALA A 171 9.02 -1.67 -21.81
CA ALA A 171 8.96 -0.25 -21.46
C ALA A 171 10.35 0.41 -21.42
N ILE A 172 11.38 -0.28 -20.90
CA ILE A 172 12.76 0.24 -20.90
C ILE A 172 13.31 0.35 -22.32
N ASN A 173 13.09 -0.67 -23.15
CA ASN A 173 13.55 -0.68 -24.54
C ASN A 173 12.91 0.46 -25.35
N ASP A 174 11.64 0.78 -25.07
CA ASP A 174 10.90 1.88 -25.68
C ASP A 174 11.27 3.26 -25.08
N GLY A 175 12.13 3.31 -24.06
CA GLY A 175 12.47 4.54 -23.33
C GLY A 175 11.29 5.13 -22.55
N ALA A 176 10.25 4.34 -22.29
CA ALA A 176 9.06 4.78 -21.57
C ALA A 176 9.37 4.98 -20.07
N GLN A 177 8.91 6.10 -19.54
CA GLN A 177 9.05 6.45 -18.12
C GLN A 177 7.67 6.58 -17.48
N ASP A 178 7.50 5.94 -16.32
CA ASP A 178 6.38 6.23 -15.43
C ASP A 178 6.57 7.66 -14.91
N THR A 179 5.86 8.61 -15.53
CA THR A 179 5.84 10.00 -15.06
C THR A 179 4.75 10.10 -13.99
N PRO A 180 5.09 10.41 -12.73
CA PRO A 180 4.06 10.61 -11.72
C PRO A 180 3.17 11.78 -12.13
N LEU A 181 1.86 11.63 -11.94
CA LEU A 181 0.92 12.73 -12.13
C LEU A 181 1.35 13.92 -11.27
N ILE A 182 1.34 15.11 -11.86
CA ILE A 182 1.56 16.36 -11.12
C ILE A 182 0.47 16.45 -10.07
N ARG A 183 0.86 16.42 -8.80
CA ARG A 183 -0.08 16.53 -7.68
C ARG A 183 -0.34 18.00 -7.38
N ASP A 184 -1.59 18.31 -7.10
CA ASP A 184 -1.94 19.57 -6.46
C ASP A 184 -1.37 19.63 -5.04
N GLY A 185 -1.11 20.83 -4.54
CA GLY A 185 -0.62 21.06 -3.20
C GLY A 185 -1.71 20.84 -2.14
N GLY A 186 -1.32 20.27 -0.99
CA GLY A 186 -2.19 20.13 0.17
C GLY A 186 -2.45 21.48 0.86
N LEU A 187 -3.67 21.66 1.37
CA LEU A 187 -4.07 22.88 2.11
C LEU A 187 -3.43 22.95 3.50
N ASP A 188 -3.12 21.81 4.10
CA ASP A 188 -2.36 21.66 5.32
C ASP A 188 -0.90 22.11 5.16
N VAL A 189 -0.25 21.74 4.05
CA VAL A 189 1.10 22.21 3.68
C VAL A 189 1.10 23.72 3.41
N LEU A 190 0.07 24.23 2.72
CA LEU A 190 -0.08 25.66 2.49
C LEU A 190 -0.25 26.43 3.82
N ALA A 191 -1.07 25.91 4.74
CA ALA A 191 -1.24 26.50 6.07
C ALA A 191 0.09 26.56 6.84
N GLN A 192 0.89 25.49 6.77
CA GLN A 192 2.23 25.45 7.36
C GLN A 192 3.17 26.49 6.73
N HIS A 193 3.13 26.62 5.40
CA HIS A 193 3.96 27.58 4.66
C HIS A 193 3.62 29.03 5.02
N ILE A 194 2.33 29.40 5.04
CA ILE A 194 1.87 30.75 5.42
C ILE A 194 2.33 31.10 6.84
N LEU A 195 2.21 30.17 7.79
CA LEU A 195 2.72 30.39 9.15
C LEU A 195 4.24 30.57 9.17
N GLY A 196 4.97 29.81 8.34
CA GLY A 196 6.41 29.95 8.14
C GLY A 196 6.81 31.33 7.62
N CYS A 197 6.09 31.87 6.64
CA CYS A 197 6.29 33.23 6.13
C CYS A 197 6.18 34.27 7.25
N ALA A 198 5.11 34.19 8.07
CA ALA A 198 4.94 35.05 9.24
C ALA A 198 6.05 34.89 10.29
N CYS A 199 6.63 33.70 10.43
CA CYS A 199 7.76 33.46 11.33
C CYS A 199 9.04 34.15 10.88
N SER A 200 9.19 34.44 9.57
CA SER A 200 10.31 35.20 9.02
C SER A 200 10.09 36.69 9.17
N SER A 201 8.95 37.21 8.69
CA SER A 201 8.61 38.64 8.74
C SER A 201 7.12 38.86 8.51
N PRO A 202 6.56 40.05 8.80
CA PRO A 202 5.22 40.40 8.34
C PRO A 202 5.10 40.22 6.82
N PHE A 203 3.94 39.76 6.34
CA PHE A 203 3.70 39.50 4.92
C PHE A 203 2.41 40.17 4.43
N ASP A 204 2.41 40.51 3.15
CA ASP A 204 1.23 40.98 2.40
C ASP A 204 0.51 39.76 1.79
N PRO A 205 -0.80 39.56 2.07
CA PRO A 205 -1.55 38.43 1.55
C PRO A 205 -1.63 38.40 0.01
N ASP A 206 -1.72 39.55 -0.66
CA ASP A 206 -1.84 39.63 -2.13
C ASP A 206 -0.52 39.21 -2.79
N ARG A 207 0.59 39.69 -2.25
CA ARG A 207 1.93 39.31 -2.72
C ARG A 207 2.20 37.82 -2.51
N LEU A 208 1.85 37.30 -1.33
CA LEU A 208 2.04 35.88 -1.01
C LEU A 208 1.17 34.99 -1.92
N PHE A 209 -0.05 35.40 -2.23
CA PHE A 209 -0.90 34.68 -3.19
C PHE A 209 -0.26 34.58 -4.58
N GLY A 210 0.29 35.69 -5.09
CA GLY A 210 1.00 35.70 -6.38
C GLY A 210 2.23 34.78 -6.40
N GLU A 211 2.98 34.75 -5.30
CA GLU A 211 4.12 33.84 -5.15
C GLU A 211 3.68 32.37 -5.10
N VAL A 212 2.69 32.04 -4.25
CA VAL A 212 2.17 30.67 -4.09
C VAL A 212 1.62 30.12 -5.41
N THR A 213 0.81 30.90 -6.13
CA THR A 213 0.21 30.48 -7.40
C THR A 213 1.20 30.34 -8.54
N SER A 214 2.42 30.89 -8.42
CA SER A 214 3.51 30.63 -9.36
C SER A 214 4.07 29.20 -9.25
N ALA A 215 3.87 28.53 -8.10
CA ALA A 215 4.30 27.15 -7.90
C ALA A 215 3.29 26.17 -8.54
N SER A 216 3.81 25.21 -9.31
CA SER A 216 2.99 24.21 -10.02
C SER A 216 1.89 23.54 -9.16
N PRO A 217 2.14 23.10 -7.91
CA PRO A 217 1.10 22.47 -7.09
C PRO A 217 -0.08 23.38 -6.72
N TYR A 218 0.11 24.70 -6.72
CA TYR A 218 -0.92 25.68 -6.31
C TYR A 218 -1.39 26.57 -7.47
N ARG A 219 -1.05 26.23 -8.71
CA ARG A 219 -1.39 27.04 -9.91
C ARG A 219 -2.88 27.27 -10.14
N TYR A 220 -3.74 26.41 -9.59
CA TYR A 220 -5.21 26.53 -9.66
C TYR A 220 -5.84 26.95 -8.32
N LEU A 221 -5.04 27.37 -7.34
CA LEU A 221 -5.54 27.85 -6.05
C LEU A 221 -6.34 29.14 -6.26
N THR A 222 -7.63 29.12 -5.87
CA THR A 222 -8.46 30.32 -5.94
C THR A 222 -8.16 31.27 -4.79
N ARG A 223 -8.44 32.56 -5.00
CA ARG A 223 -8.22 33.58 -3.97
C ARG A 223 -9.07 33.31 -2.72
N GLU A 224 -10.31 32.88 -2.92
CA GLU A 224 -11.26 32.59 -1.83
C GLU A 224 -10.73 31.45 -0.95
N LEU A 225 -10.16 30.41 -1.56
CA LEU A 225 -9.60 29.29 -0.82
C LEU A 225 -8.31 29.70 -0.08
N PHE A 226 -7.45 30.49 -0.72
CA PHE A 226 -6.26 31.04 -0.07
C PHE A 226 -6.61 31.88 1.17
N ASP A 227 -7.61 32.76 1.06
CA ASP A 227 -8.06 33.60 2.18
C ASP A 227 -8.68 32.75 3.31
N LYS A 228 -9.41 31.67 2.98
CA LYS A 228 -9.87 30.68 3.98
C LYS A 228 -8.68 30.06 4.73
N VAL A 229 -7.59 29.72 4.02
CA VAL A 229 -6.38 29.19 4.66
C VAL A 229 -5.71 30.23 5.55
N ILE A 230 -5.62 31.50 5.12
CA ILE A 230 -5.14 32.59 5.98
C ILE A 230 -6.01 32.71 7.24
N GLY A 231 -7.33 32.69 7.12
CA GLY A 231 -8.26 32.76 8.26
C GLY A 231 -8.05 31.60 9.24
N PHE A 232 -7.84 30.40 8.72
CA PHE A 232 -7.46 29.24 9.53
C PHE A 232 -6.11 29.41 10.22
N VAL A 233 -5.08 29.90 9.51
CA VAL A 233 -3.77 30.13 10.11
C VAL A 233 -3.86 31.20 11.19
N ALA A 234 -4.60 32.28 10.93
CA ALA A 234 -4.71 33.43 11.80
C ALA A 234 -5.45 33.14 13.11
N THR A 235 -6.59 32.45 13.06
CA THR A 235 -7.46 32.26 14.24
C THR A 235 -8.03 30.84 14.39
N GLY A 236 -7.59 29.87 13.59
CA GLY A 236 -8.16 28.52 13.57
C GLY A 236 -9.47 28.41 12.78
N GLY A 237 -9.88 29.44 12.03
CA GLY A 237 -11.12 29.41 11.24
C GLY A 237 -12.37 29.73 12.06
N TYR A 238 -13.56 29.48 11.50
CA TYR A 238 -14.83 29.85 12.14
C TYR A 238 -15.05 29.05 13.44
N ALA A 239 -14.88 27.72 13.39
CA ALA A 239 -15.13 26.85 14.53
C ALA A 239 -14.18 27.07 15.73
N LEU A 240 -12.96 27.56 15.50
CA LEU A 240 -11.92 27.63 16.54
C LEU A 240 -11.55 29.05 16.98
N ARG A 241 -12.12 30.10 16.38
CA ARG A 241 -11.80 31.51 16.66
C ARG A 241 -12.03 31.92 18.13
N VAL A 242 -12.92 31.22 18.82
CA VAL A 242 -13.26 31.51 20.24
C VAL A 242 -12.12 31.14 21.19
N TYR A 243 -11.16 30.30 20.77
CA TYR A 243 -10.06 29.87 21.62
C TYR A 243 -8.79 30.69 21.35
N ASP A 244 -8.35 31.45 22.36
CA ASP A 244 -7.15 32.31 22.29
C ASP A 244 -5.88 31.58 21.82
N ARG A 245 -5.79 30.27 22.08
CA ARG A 245 -4.64 29.45 21.67
C ARG A 245 -4.44 29.41 20.15
N TYR A 246 -5.49 29.62 19.35
CA TYR A 246 -5.43 29.56 17.89
C TYR A 246 -5.26 30.93 17.22
N ALA A 247 -5.24 32.02 17.99
CA ALA A 247 -4.94 33.37 17.50
C ALA A 247 -3.43 33.52 17.23
N ARG A 248 -2.97 32.99 16.08
CA ARG A 248 -1.54 32.92 15.72
C ARG A 248 -1.06 34.14 14.96
N LEU A 249 -1.91 34.78 14.17
CA LEU A 249 -1.56 35.98 13.38
C LEU A 249 -2.39 37.19 13.81
N LYS A 250 -1.82 38.39 13.60
CA LYS A 250 -2.50 39.69 13.75
C LYS A 250 -2.25 40.53 12.51
N VAL A 251 -3.24 41.32 12.13
CA VAL A 251 -3.13 42.31 11.06
C VAL A 251 -2.53 43.59 11.64
N THR A 252 -1.57 44.17 10.92
CA THR A 252 -0.95 45.46 11.25
C THR A 252 -1.82 46.62 10.74
N GLY A 253 -1.51 47.86 11.14
CA GLY A 253 -2.20 49.04 10.61
C GLY A 253 -2.04 49.22 9.09
N GLU A 254 -1.03 48.58 8.49
CA GLU A 254 -0.73 48.60 7.06
C GLU A 254 -1.38 47.43 6.29
N GLY A 255 -2.21 46.62 6.94
CA GLY A 255 -2.86 45.45 6.32
C GLY A 255 -1.99 44.19 6.24
N LEU A 256 -0.73 44.24 6.70
CA LEU A 256 0.17 43.07 6.71
C LEU A 256 -0.18 42.10 7.84
N TYR A 257 -0.02 40.79 7.60
CA TYR A 257 -0.12 39.76 8.63
C TYR A 257 1.23 39.54 9.32
N ARG A 258 1.23 39.50 10.65
CA ARG A 258 2.41 39.18 11.48
C ARG A 258 2.07 38.19 12.58
N LEU A 259 3.09 37.57 13.18
CA LEU A 259 2.88 36.74 14.37
C LEU A 259 2.26 37.53 15.52
N ALA A 260 1.30 36.91 16.19
CA ALA A 260 0.68 37.43 17.40
C ALA A 260 1.64 37.46 18.59
N HIS A 261 2.55 36.47 18.68
CA HIS A 261 3.53 36.33 19.75
C HIS A 261 4.81 35.58 19.30
N PRO A 262 6.03 35.97 19.72
CA PRO A 262 7.29 35.32 19.31
C PRO A 262 7.39 33.82 19.61
N ARG A 263 6.75 33.36 20.69
CA ARG A 263 6.67 31.92 21.06
C ARG A 263 6.19 31.02 19.93
N ILE A 264 5.35 31.54 19.04
CA ILE A 264 4.80 30.80 17.90
C ILE A 264 5.92 30.41 16.92
N ALA A 265 6.92 31.27 16.72
CA ALA A 265 8.08 30.95 15.87
C ALA A 265 8.93 29.82 16.46
N GLN A 266 9.11 29.78 17.78
CA GLN A 266 9.80 28.68 18.45
C GLN A 266 9.03 27.37 18.27
N GLN A 267 7.72 27.43 18.48
CA GLN A 267 6.82 26.28 18.36
C GLN A 267 6.76 25.73 16.92
N TYR A 268 6.73 26.63 15.92
CA TYR A 268 6.83 26.30 14.50
C TYR A 268 8.11 25.52 14.18
N ARG A 269 9.29 26.03 14.61
CA ARG A 269 10.58 25.36 14.34
C ARG A 269 10.68 23.95 14.92
N LEU A 270 9.99 23.66 16.02
CA LEU A 270 9.99 22.34 16.64
C LEU A 270 9.10 21.32 15.89
N ASN A 271 8.16 21.77 15.07
CA ASN A 271 7.12 20.93 14.46
C ASN A 271 7.03 21.03 12.92
N VAL A 272 7.75 21.97 12.30
CA VAL A 272 7.78 22.15 10.84
C VAL A 272 8.27 20.87 10.15
N GLY A 273 7.60 20.52 9.05
CA GLY A 273 7.83 19.28 8.31
C GLY A 273 6.53 18.70 7.75
N THR A 274 6.65 17.95 6.66
CA THR A 274 5.52 17.27 6.00
C THR A 274 5.54 15.75 6.22
N ILE A 275 6.64 15.20 6.73
CA ILE A 275 6.77 13.77 7.02
C ILE A 275 6.19 13.50 8.41
N VAL A 276 5.03 12.85 8.45
CA VAL A 276 4.40 12.39 9.68
C VAL A 276 4.68 10.90 9.85
N GLU A 277 5.57 10.55 10.78
CA GLU A 277 5.84 9.16 11.12
C GLU A 277 4.62 8.51 11.80
N ALA A 278 4.28 7.28 11.41
CA ALA A 278 3.28 6.49 12.10
C ALA A 278 3.77 6.14 13.51
N PRO A 279 2.94 6.30 14.55
CA PRO A 279 3.31 5.85 15.90
C PRO A 279 3.46 4.33 15.91
N MET A 280 4.48 3.85 16.62
CA MET A 280 4.85 2.44 16.69
C MET A 280 4.59 1.89 18.10
N ILE A 281 4.07 0.68 18.19
CA ILE A 281 3.86 -0.08 19.42
C ILE A 281 4.84 -1.26 19.46
N LYS A 282 5.45 -1.47 20.63
CA LYS A 282 6.34 -2.62 20.85
C LYS A 282 5.54 -3.90 20.99
N VAL A 283 5.90 -4.92 20.23
CA VAL A 283 5.31 -6.27 20.33
C VAL A 283 6.13 -7.08 21.31
N ARG A 284 5.52 -7.54 22.40
CA ARG A 284 6.19 -8.27 23.47
C ARG A 284 5.53 -9.62 23.73
N LEU A 285 6.34 -10.68 23.74
CA LEU A 285 5.89 -11.99 24.20
C LEU A 285 5.52 -11.95 25.68
N GLY A 286 4.31 -12.37 26.02
CA GLY A 286 3.88 -12.57 27.40
C GLY A 286 4.56 -13.80 28.02
N ARG A 287 4.90 -13.72 29.31
CA ARG A 287 5.31 -14.89 30.14
C ARG A 287 4.27 -15.12 31.24
N GLY A 288 3.80 -16.35 31.36
CA GLY A 288 2.91 -16.80 32.45
C GLY A 288 2.69 -18.30 32.44
N ARG A 289 2.50 -18.92 33.61
CA ARG A 289 2.06 -20.33 33.72
C ARG A 289 0.66 -20.44 33.09
N GLY A 290 0.54 -21.18 31.99
CA GLY A 290 -0.74 -21.36 31.29
C GLY A 290 -0.95 -20.45 30.08
N ALA A 291 0.11 -19.88 29.48
CA ALA A 291 0.07 -19.01 28.28
C ALA A 291 -0.65 -19.59 27.03
N GLN A 292 -1.10 -20.85 27.08
CA GLN A 292 -1.90 -21.49 26.05
C GLN A 292 -3.42 -21.36 26.27
N ARG A 293 -3.89 -20.93 27.45
CA ARG A 293 -5.32 -20.77 27.76
C ARG A 293 -5.82 -19.35 27.46
N PRO A 294 -7.00 -19.18 26.82
CA PRO A 294 -7.62 -17.87 26.61
C PRO A 294 -7.88 -17.16 27.95
N GLY A 295 -7.55 -15.87 28.04
CA GLY A 295 -7.85 -15.02 29.21
C GLY A 295 -6.88 -15.12 30.40
N ALA A 296 -5.72 -15.76 30.25
CA ALA A 296 -4.72 -15.83 31.31
C ALA A 296 -4.06 -14.45 31.57
N VAL A 297 -3.96 -14.06 32.84
CA VAL A 297 -3.25 -12.83 33.23
C VAL A 297 -1.75 -13.03 33.02
N LEU A 298 -1.22 -12.52 31.90
CA LEU A 298 0.21 -12.57 31.58
C LEU A 298 1.00 -11.55 32.41
N GLY A 299 2.18 -11.91 32.91
CA GLY A 299 3.06 -11.01 33.67
C GLY A 299 4.00 -10.19 32.78
N ARG A 300 4.61 -9.12 33.33
CA ARG A 300 5.74 -8.41 32.69
C ARG A 300 6.99 -9.30 32.75
N GLY A 301 7.53 -9.71 31.60
CA GLY A 301 8.80 -10.46 31.61
C GLY A 301 9.23 -11.21 30.35
N GLY A 302 8.68 -10.94 29.16
CA GLY A 302 9.13 -11.61 27.93
C GLY A 302 9.81 -10.69 26.91
N ARG A 303 10.42 -11.31 25.90
CA ARG A 303 11.25 -10.68 24.87
C ARG A 303 10.41 -9.73 24.00
N VAL A 304 10.94 -8.52 23.73
CA VAL A 304 10.41 -7.65 22.67
C VAL A 304 10.80 -8.25 21.33
N LEU A 305 9.82 -8.52 20.48
CA LEU A 305 10.04 -9.08 19.15
C LEU A 305 10.33 -7.99 18.12
N GLY A 306 9.82 -6.78 18.34
CA GLY A 306 10.01 -5.64 17.46
C GLY A 306 8.89 -4.61 17.68
N GLU A 307 8.66 -3.78 16.66
CA GLU A 307 7.65 -2.74 16.68
C GLU A 307 6.73 -2.85 15.46
N VAL A 308 5.44 -2.54 15.67
CA VAL A 308 4.40 -2.52 14.65
C VAL A 308 3.64 -1.21 14.72
N GLU A 309 3.08 -0.75 13.61
CA GLU A 309 2.30 0.50 13.60
C GLU A 309 1.12 0.39 14.58
N GLU A 310 0.93 1.42 15.42
CA GLU A 310 -0.06 1.47 16.51
C GLU A 310 -1.47 1.11 16.03
N TRP A 311 -1.85 1.64 14.86
CA TRP A 311 -3.17 1.43 14.29
C TRP A 311 -3.46 -0.05 13.97
N PHE A 312 -2.44 -0.82 13.59
CA PHE A 312 -2.63 -2.24 13.31
C PHE A 312 -3.06 -2.97 14.59
N ILE A 313 -2.46 -2.60 15.73
CA ILE A 313 -2.82 -3.15 17.04
C ILE A 313 -4.20 -2.67 17.50
N GLU A 314 -4.59 -1.43 17.20
CA GLU A 314 -5.92 -0.90 17.54
C GLU A 314 -7.07 -1.67 16.87
N GLN A 315 -6.82 -2.32 15.73
CA GLN A 315 -7.79 -3.16 15.04
C GLN A 315 -7.89 -4.58 15.59
N LEU A 316 -7.04 -4.95 16.56
CA LEU A 316 -7.01 -6.29 17.11
C LEU A 316 -7.88 -6.37 18.37
N VAL A 317 -8.70 -7.41 18.43
CA VAL A 317 -9.38 -7.82 19.66
C VAL A 317 -8.55 -8.92 20.32
N PRO A 318 -8.46 -8.99 21.68
CA PRO A 318 -7.80 -10.11 22.34
C PRO A 318 -8.33 -11.46 21.83
N GLY A 319 -7.42 -12.31 21.34
CA GLY A 319 -7.73 -13.55 20.63
C GLY A 319 -7.34 -13.55 19.15
N ASP A 320 -7.29 -12.38 18.52
CA ASP A 320 -6.87 -12.23 17.13
C ASP A 320 -5.43 -12.73 16.94
N SER A 321 -5.14 -13.37 15.81
CA SER A 321 -3.78 -13.80 15.46
C SER A 321 -3.21 -12.97 14.31
N PHE A 322 -1.92 -12.71 14.33
CA PHE A 322 -1.20 -12.00 13.28
C PHE A 322 0.21 -12.51 13.05
N VAL A 323 0.75 -12.32 11.84
CA VAL A 323 2.13 -12.69 11.50
C VAL A 323 3.09 -11.56 11.84
N PHE A 324 4.10 -11.82 12.64
CA PHE A 324 5.14 -10.83 12.94
C PHE A 324 6.47 -11.51 13.27
N ALA A 325 7.56 -10.96 12.71
CA ALA A 325 8.92 -11.50 12.85
C ALA A 325 9.02 -13.01 12.51
N GLY A 326 8.26 -13.47 11.51
CA GLY A 326 8.23 -14.88 11.07
C GLY A 326 7.45 -15.82 12.00
N GLU A 327 6.82 -15.32 13.06
CA GLU A 327 5.99 -16.09 13.99
C GLU A 327 4.50 -15.71 13.82
N ILE A 328 3.59 -16.67 14.06
CA ILE A 328 2.16 -16.38 14.22
C ILE A 328 1.92 -16.08 15.69
N LEU A 329 1.44 -14.88 15.99
CA LEU A 329 1.27 -14.34 17.33
C LEU A 329 -0.21 -14.11 17.61
N ARG A 330 -0.70 -14.53 18.77
CA ARG A 330 -2.05 -14.18 19.26
C ARG A 330 -1.96 -12.92 20.12
N PHE A 331 -2.77 -11.91 19.80
CA PHE A 331 -2.91 -10.70 20.57
C PHE A 331 -3.68 -10.97 21.87
N GLU A 332 -3.11 -10.59 23.00
CA GLU A 332 -3.72 -10.80 24.33
C GLU A 332 -4.22 -9.49 24.94
N GLY A 333 -3.79 -8.35 24.39
CA GLY A 333 -4.20 -7.03 24.82
C GLY A 333 -3.06 -6.01 24.82
N LEU A 334 -3.44 -4.75 24.92
CA LEU A 334 -2.52 -3.64 25.03
C LEU A 334 -2.26 -3.29 26.50
N ARG A 335 -0.99 -3.12 26.87
CA ARG A 335 -0.61 -2.59 28.19
C ARG A 335 0.37 -1.44 28.01
N GLU A 336 -0.06 -0.25 28.44
CA GLU A 336 0.68 1.01 28.22
C GLU A 336 0.98 1.27 26.74
N THR A 337 2.22 1.07 26.29
CA THR A 337 2.70 1.27 24.90
C THR A 337 3.21 -0.03 24.27
N GLU A 338 2.80 -1.18 24.83
CA GLU A 338 3.23 -2.49 24.38
C GLU A 338 2.05 -3.43 24.11
N ALA A 339 2.07 -4.09 22.96
CA ALA A 339 1.16 -5.17 22.61
C ALA A 339 1.68 -6.47 23.22
N ILE A 340 0.89 -7.06 24.12
CA ILE A 340 1.23 -8.35 24.73
C ILE A 340 0.70 -9.47 23.85
N VAL A 341 1.57 -10.42 23.50
CA VAL A 341 1.25 -11.51 22.57
C VAL A 341 1.72 -12.87 23.06
N THR A 342 1.07 -13.94 22.60
CA THR A 342 1.52 -15.33 22.75
C THR A 342 1.74 -15.98 21.38
N ARG A 343 2.40 -17.14 21.33
CA ARG A 343 2.57 -17.88 20.06
C ARG A 343 1.30 -18.66 19.72
N SER A 344 0.95 -18.68 18.44
CA SER A 344 -0.23 -19.34 17.89
C SER A 344 0.12 -20.16 16.65
N ARG A 345 -0.80 -21.01 16.20
CA ARG A 345 -0.68 -21.87 14.99
C ARG A 345 -1.95 -21.85 14.13
N ILE A 346 -2.73 -20.77 14.19
CA ILE A 346 -3.99 -20.64 13.45
C ILE A 346 -3.71 -20.39 11.95
N ASP A 347 -4.59 -20.91 11.09
CA ASP A 347 -4.42 -20.94 9.63
C ASP A 347 -4.70 -19.62 8.88
N ASP A 348 -5.32 -18.62 9.54
CA ASP A 348 -5.68 -17.32 8.91
C ASP A 348 -5.29 -16.11 9.77
N PRO A 349 -3.98 -15.86 10.01
CA PRO A 349 -3.54 -14.71 10.78
C PRO A 349 -3.60 -13.40 9.98
N LYS A 350 -3.99 -12.31 10.64
CA LYS A 350 -3.90 -10.94 10.10
C LYS A 350 -2.45 -10.60 9.76
N ILE A 351 -2.22 -9.79 8.73
CA ILE A 351 -0.86 -9.30 8.41
C ILE A 351 -0.77 -7.83 8.82
N PRO A 352 0.26 -7.43 9.60
CA PRO A 352 0.59 -6.04 9.80
C PRO A 352 0.82 -5.35 8.45
N SER A 353 -0.08 -4.45 8.08
CA SER A 353 0.13 -3.60 6.92
C SER A 353 1.03 -2.45 7.34
N TYR A 354 2.13 -2.26 6.61
CA TYR A 354 2.99 -1.09 6.78
C TYR A 354 2.70 -0.12 5.64
N GLN A 355 2.42 1.14 5.95
CA GLN A 355 1.96 2.14 4.96
C GLN A 355 2.98 2.40 3.84
N GLY A 356 4.26 2.08 4.04
CA GLY A 356 5.35 2.45 3.13
C GLY A 356 5.91 1.32 2.24
N GLY A 357 5.28 0.13 2.18
CA GLY A 357 5.95 -1.06 1.67
C GLY A 357 5.55 -1.60 0.30
N LYS A 358 4.38 -1.25 -0.24
CA LYS A 358 3.87 -1.90 -1.47
C LYS A 358 3.51 -0.84 -2.50
N PHE A 359 4.42 -0.64 -3.44
CA PHE A 359 4.13 0.17 -4.61
C PHE A 359 3.21 -0.64 -5.53
N PRO A 360 2.04 -0.09 -5.91
CA PRO A 360 1.19 -0.77 -6.87
C PRO A 360 1.89 -0.84 -8.23
N LEU A 361 1.48 -1.81 -9.03
CA LEU A 361 1.76 -1.82 -10.47
C LEU A 361 1.44 -0.45 -11.08
N SER A 362 2.36 0.15 -11.84
CA SER A 362 2.06 1.40 -12.53
C SER A 362 0.94 1.20 -13.57
N THR A 363 0.10 2.22 -13.79
CA THR A 363 -1.00 2.17 -14.77
C THR A 363 -0.49 1.83 -16.18
N TYR A 364 0.71 2.31 -16.50
CA TYR A 364 1.37 2.03 -17.78
C TYR A 364 1.74 0.55 -17.93
N LEU A 365 2.39 -0.03 -16.91
CA LEU A 365 2.72 -1.45 -16.92
C LEU A 365 1.46 -2.33 -16.86
N ALA A 366 0.44 -1.94 -16.10
CA ALA A 366 -0.83 -2.63 -16.06
C ALA A 366 -1.47 -2.74 -17.45
N ALA A 367 -1.47 -1.64 -18.23
CA ALA A 367 -1.98 -1.65 -19.60
C ALA A 367 -1.20 -2.62 -20.51
N ARG A 368 0.14 -2.66 -20.39
CA ARG A 368 0.98 -3.59 -21.16
C ARG A 368 0.76 -5.05 -20.76
N VAL A 369 0.65 -5.34 -19.46
CA VAL A 369 0.31 -6.69 -18.98
C VAL A 369 -1.04 -7.15 -19.54
N ARG A 370 -2.05 -6.27 -19.56
CA ARG A 370 -3.35 -6.59 -20.18
C ARG A 370 -3.25 -6.81 -21.69
N ALA A 371 -2.43 -6.04 -22.39
CA ALA A 371 -2.19 -6.25 -23.82
C ALA A 371 -1.53 -7.61 -24.09
N MET A 372 -0.48 -7.95 -23.34
CA MET A 372 0.20 -9.24 -23.40
C MET A 372 -0.71 -10.43 -23.06
N LEU A 373 -1.61 -10.27 -22.09
CA LEU A 373 -2.59 -11.30 -21.76
C LEU A 373 -3.61 -11.51 -22.89
N ALA A 374 -3.97 -10.44 -23.59
CA ALA A 374 -4.97 -10.45 -24.65
C ALA A 374 -4.43 -10.94 -26.01
N ASP A 375 -3.12 -10.77 -26.27
CA ASP A 375 -2.48 -11.13 -27.53
C ASP A 375 -1.72 -12.47 -27.43
N GLU A 376 -2.32 -13.53 -27.99
CA GLU A 376 -1.73 -14.86 -28.03
C GLU A 376 -0.44 -14.92 -28.86
N THR A 377 -0.27 -14.01 -29.82
CA THR A 377 0.93 -13.99 -30.66
C THR A 377 2.17 -13.62 -29.86
N ASP A 378 2.02 -12.90 -28.75
CA ASP A 378 3.13 -12.52 -27.86
C ASP A 378 3.59 -13.65 -26.93
N TRP A 379 2.82 -14.73 -26.79
CA TRP A 379 3.10 -15.75 -25.77
C TRP A 379 4.35 -16.58 -26.03
N HIS A 380 4.87 -16.58 -27.26
CA HIS A 380 6.15 -17.21 -27.60
C HIS A 380 7.34 -16.58 -26.85
N ARG A 381 7.16 -15.38 -26.31
CA ARG A 381 8.17 -14.63 -25.54
C ARG A 381 8.25 -15.09 -24.10
N PHE A 382 7.24 -15.80 -23.60
CA PHE A 382 7.19 -16.29 -22.22
C PHE A 382 7.85 -17.66 -22.08
N PRO A 383 8.32 -18.03 -20.87
CA PRO A 383 8.67 -19.40 -20.58
C PRO A 383 7.50 -20.35 -20.86
N SER A 384 7.77 -21.53 -21.42
CA SER A 384 6.74 -22.50 -21.83
C SER A 384 5.69 -22.80 -20.75
N GLN A 385 6.11 -22.89 -19.49
CA GLN A 385 5.25 -23.10 -18.32
C GLN A 385 4.24 -21.97 -18.03
N VAL A 386 4.48 -20.76 -18.53
CA VAL A 386 3.56 -19.61 -18.45
C VAL A 386 2.61 -19.64 -19.65
N THR A 387 3.12 -19.94 -20.84
CA THR A 387 2.31 -20.15 -22.05
C THR A 387 1.28 -21.27 -21.83
N GLU A 388 1.72 -22.43 -21.34
CA GLU A 388 0.84 -23.55 -20.98
C GLU A 388 -0.23 -23.15 -19.96
N TRP A 389 0.14 -22.32 -18.97
CA TRP A 389 -0.82 -21.82 -17.98
C TRP A 389 -1.92 -20.95 -18.59
N LEU A 390 -1.57 -20.07 -19.53
CA LEU A 390 -2.53 -19.24 -20.27
C LEU A 390 -3.40 -20.08 -21.21
N GLU A 391 -2.84 -21.11 -21.85
CA GLU A 391 -3.60 -22.07 -22.66
C GLU A 391 -4.63 -22.85 -21.83
N ILE A 392 -4.25 -23.32 -20.63
CA ILE A 392 -5.19 -23.99 -19.72
C ILE A 392 -6.32 -23.03 -19.31
N GLN A 393 -6.00 -21.75 -19.03
CA GLN A 393 -7.02 -20.74 -18.72
C GLN A 393 -7.99 -20.58 -19.90
N LYS A 394 -7.48 -20.44 -21.12
CA LYS A 394 -8.29 -20.30 -22.34
C LYS A 394 -9.22 -21.49 -22.55
N ASN A 395 -8.76 -22.70 -22.24
CA ASN A 395 -9.56 -23.91 -22.37
C ASN A 395 -10.65 -24.03 -21.29
N CYS A 396 -10.40 -23.54 -20.07
CA CYS A 396 -11.33 -23.67 -18.95
C CYS A 396 -12.30 -22.47 -18.81
N SER A 397 -11.90 -21.29 -19.27
CA SER A 397 -12.63 -20.04 -19.06
C SER A 397 -12.42 -19.08 -20.25
N LEU A 398 -12.12 -17.81 -19.97
CA LEU A 398 -11.88 -16.75 -20.95
C LEU A 398 -10.59 -16.01 -20.62
N LEU A 399 -10.08 -15.28 -21.61
CA LEU A 399 -9.04 -14.26 -21.46
C LEU A 399 -9.63 -12.91 -21.88
N PRO A 400 -9.56 -11.87 -21.04
CA PRO A 400 -10.12 -10.56 -21.37
C PRO A 400 -9.25 -9.85 -22.41
N LYS A 401 -9.88 -9.07 -23.30
CA LYS A 401 -9.14 -8.07 -24.09
C LYS A 401 -8.60 -6.95 -23.22
N GLN A 402 -7.70 -6.13 -23.76
CA GLN A 402 -7.05 -5.02 -23.05
C GLN A 402 -8.02 -4.05 -22.34
N ASP A 403 -9.17 -3.77 -22.97
CA ASP A 403 -10.20 -2.86 -22.44
C ASP A 403 -11.37 -3.59 -21.74
N GLU A 404 -11.31 -4.92 -21.65
CA GLU A 404 -12.32 -5.72 -20.99
C GLU A 404 -11.89 -6.08 -19.56
N MET A 405 -12.86 -6.45 -18.73
CA MET A 405 -12.61 -7.14 -17.47
C MET A 405 -13.31 -8.48 -17.46
N LEU A 406 -12.58 -9.51 -17.07
CA LEU A 406 -13.13 -10.84 -16.82
C LEU A 406 -13.69 -10.91 -15.39
N VAL A 407 -14.88 -11.49 -15.27
CA VAL A 407 -15.52 -11.90 -14.02
C VAL A 407 -15.83 -13.39 -14.10
N GLU A 408 -15.36 -14.14 -13.11
CA GLU A 408 -15.61 -15.57 -12.97
C GLU A 408 -16.36 -15.85 -11.68
N THR A 409 -17.31 -16.78 -11.72
CA THR A 409 -17.96 -17.30 -10.51
C THR A 409 -17.81 -18.80 -10.40
N PHE A 410 -17.62 -19.31 -9.19
CA PHE A 410 -17.57 -20.75 -8.94
C PHE A 410 -17.89 -21.11 -7.48
N PRO A 411 -18.44 -22.31 -7.23
CA PRO A 411 -18.55 -22.86 -5.89
C PRO A 411 -17.21 -23.44 -5.42
N ARG A 412 -16.92 -23.34 -4.13
CA ARG A 412 -15.80 -24.04 -3.49
C ARG A 412 -16.10 -24.32 -2.02
N GLY A 413 -16.23 -25.60 -1.67
CA GLY A 413 -16.70 -26.00 -0.34
C GLY A 413 -18.15 -25.55 -0.14
N ARG A 414 -18.44 -24.89 0.99
CA ARG A 414 -19.77 -24.32 1.29
C ARG A 414 -19.88 -22.82 0.96
N LYS A 415 -19.02 -22.32 0.08
CA LYS A 415 -18.92 -20.90 -0.27
C LYS A 415 -18.97 -20.72 -1.78
N TYR A 416 -19.42 -19.54 -2.20
CA TYR A 416 -19.44 -19.12 -3.59
C TYR A 416 -18.49 -17.95 -3.77
N TYR A 417 -17.79 -17.94 -4.90
CA TYR A 417 -16.76 -16.95 -5.20
C TYR A 417 -17.14 -16.15 -6.44
N LEU A 418 -16.83 -14.86 -6.42
CA LEU A 418 -16.76 -13.98 -7.57
C LEU A 418 -15.33 -13.44 -7.65
N VAL A 419 -14.64 -13.73 -8.75
CA VAL A 419 -13.27 -13.28 -9.00
C VAL A 419 -13.27 -12.36 -10.20
N CYS A 420 -12.74 -11.15 -10.05
CA CYS A 420 -12.55 -10.21 -11.15
C CYS A 420 -11.05 -9.93 -11.36
N TYR A 421 -10.69 -9.55 -12.60
CA TYR A 421 -9.30 -9.36 -13.03
C TYR A 421 -9.08 -7.94 -13.59
N PRO A 422 -8.96 -6.91 -12.73
CA PRO A 422 -8.87 -5.51 -13.18
C PRO A 422 -7.46 -5.11 -13.61
N PHE A 423 -6.42 -5.67 -12.98
CA PHE A 423 -5.00 -5.30 -13.13
C PHE A 423 -4.65 -3.88 -12.67
N GLU A 424 -5.45 -3.28 -11.79
CA GLU A 424 -5.26 -1.91 -11.31
C GLU A 424 -4.39 -1.81 -10.04
N GLY A 425 -3.77 -2.92 -9.63
CA GLY A 425 -2.92 -2.95 -8.45
C GLY A 425 -3.68 -3.11 -7.13
N ARG A 426 -2.97 -3.61 -6.13
CA ARG A 426 -3.58 -4.07 -4.87
C ARG A 426 -4.40 -3.00 -4.15
N LEU A 427 -3.92 -1.76 -4.10
CA LEU A 427 -4.59 -0.68 -3.36
C LEU A 427 -5.99 -0.38 -3.94
N ALA A 428 -6.06 -0.21 -5.26
CA ALA A 428 -7.32 0.01 -5.96
C ALA A 428 -8.26 -1.19 -5.80
N HIS A 429 -7.74 -2.42 -5.90
CA HIS A 429 -8.51 -3.64 -5.71
C HIS A 429 -9.03 -3.81 -4.27
N GLN A 430 -8.27 -3.39 -3.26
CA GLN A 430 -8.73 -3.40 -1.88
C GLN A 430 -9.91 -2.47 -1.69
N THR A 431 -9.80 -1.22 -2.13
CA THR A 431 -10.92 -0.25 -2.10
C THR A 431 -12.13 -0.79 -2.87
N LEU A 432 -11.91 -1.33 -4.08
CA LEU A 432 -12.98 -1.92 -4.88
C LEU A 432 -13.65 -3.09 -4.14
N GLY A 433 -12.88 -3.97 -3.49
CA GLY A 433 -13.40 -5.07 -2.67
C GLY A 433 -14.36 -4.60 -1.59
N MET A 434 -14.01 -3.53 -0.88
CA MET A 434 -14.86 -2.94 0.16
C MET A 434 -16.18 -2.40 -0.41
N LEU A 435 -16.12 -1.69 -1.53
CA LEU A 435 -17.30 -1.13 -2.20
C LEU A 435 -18.21 -2.23 -2.77
N LEU A 436 -17.62 -3.24 -3.41
CA LEU A 436 -18.35 -4.38 -3.96
C LEU A 436 -19.07 -5.17 -2.87
N THR A 437 -18.43 -5.40 -1.73
CA THR A 437 -19.09 -6.13 -0.62
C THR A 437 -20.30 -5.36 -0.09
N ARG A 438 -20.25 -4.02 -0.02
CA ARG A 438 -21.43 -3.23 0.38
C ARG A 438 -22.59 -3.34 -0.62
N ARG A 439 -22.30 -3.30 -1.92
CA ARG A 439 -23.33 -3.52 -2.96
C ARG A 439 -23.93 -4.91 -2.86
N LEU A 440 -23.09 -5.92 -2.63
CA LEU A 440 -23.53 -7.31 -2.44
C LEU A 440 -24.40 -7.50 -1.19
N GLU A 441 -24.14 -6.78 -0.10
CA GLU A 441 -25.03 -6.76 1.07
C GLU A 441 -26.41 -6.19 0.74
N ARG A 442 -26.49 -5.10 -0.05
CA ARG A 442 -27.78 -4.49 -0.44
C ARG A 442 -28.69 -5.41 -1.24
N VAL A 443 -28.12 -6.36 -1.97
CA VAL A 443 -28.86 -7.37 -2.74
C VAL A 443 -28.95 -8.72 -2.03
N HIS A 444 -28.62 -8.77 -0.74
CA HIS A 444 -28.67 -9.98 0.09
C HIS A 444 -27.82 -11.15 -0.44
N ALA A 445 -26.68 -10.83 -1.07
CA ALA A 445 -25.73 -11.82 -1.56
C ALA A 445 -24.82 -12.38 -0.45
N LYS A 446 -24.97 -11.91 0.80
CA LYS A 446 -24.29 -12.42 2.00
C LYS A 446 -22.76 -12.58 1.80
N PRO A 447 -22.04 -11.51 1.44
CA PRO A 447 -20.59 -11.55 1.36
C PRO A 447 -20.01 -11.80 2.76
N MET A 448 -18.95 -12.59 2.82
CA MET A 448 -18.22 -12.90 4.05
C MET A 448 -16.84 -12.25 4.08
N GLY A 449 -16.34 -11.80 2.92
CA GLY A 449 -15.01 -11.22 2.82
C GLY A 449 -14.51 -11.12 1.39
N PHE A 450 -13.37 -10.45 1.26
CA PHE A 450 -12.65 -10.34 0.00
C PHE A 450 -11.13 -10.44 0.19
N VAL A 451 -10.41 -10.68 -0.89
CA VAL A 451 -8.94 -10.67 -0.92
C VAL A 451 -8.47 -10.12 -2.26
N ALA A 452 -7.41 -9.32 -2.22
CA ALA A 452 -6.90 -8.60 -3.38
C ALA A 452 -5.38 -8.73 -3.50
N ASN A 453 -4.92 -8.91 -4.74
CA ASN A 453 -3.51 -8.80 -5.11
C ASN A 453 -3.32 -7.77 -6.25
N GLU A 454 -2.17 -7.73 -6.90
CA GLU A 454 -1.89 -6.74 -7.96
C GLU A 454 -2.76 -6.90 -9.21
N TYR A 455 -3.31 -8.08 -9.45
CA TYR A 455 -3.94 -8.46 -10.73
C TYR A 455 -5.43 -8.73 -10.61
N ALA A 456 -5.88 -9.21 -9.44
CA ALA A 456 -7.23 -9.70 -9.24
C ALA A 456 -7.78 -9.39 -7.84
N LEU A 457 -9.11 -9.47 -7.74
CA LEU A 457 -9.91 -9.34 -6.53
C LEU A 457 -10.88 -10.51 -6.47
N ALA A 458 -10.94 -11.20 -5.33
CA ALA A 458 -11.89 -12.29 -5.08
C ALA A 458 -12.79 -11.93 -3.90
N VAL A 459 -14.11 -11.99 -4.09
CA VAL A 459 -15.13 -11.87 -3.06
C VAL A 459 -15.74 -13.25 -2.82
N TRP A 460 -15.99 -13.63 -1.57
CA TRP A 460 -16.70 -14.88 -1.24
C TRP A 460 -17.87 -14.64 -0.32
N GLY A 461 -18.89 -15.49 -0.45
CA GLY A 461 -20.12 -15.41 0.33
C GLY A 461 -20.86 -16.73 0.43
N LEU A 462 -22.04 -16.68 1.04
CA LEU A 462 -22.92 -17.84 1.24
C LEU A 462 -23.96 -18.02 0.12
N SER A 463 -24.34 -16.94 -0.55
CA SER A 463 -25.30 -16.99 -1.66
C SER A 463 -24.64 -17.40 -2.96
N ASP A 464 -25.35 -18.19 -3.78
CA ASP A 464 -24.88 -18.61 -5.10
C ASP A 464 -24.94 -17.44 -6.09
N LEU A 465 -23.80 -16.77 -6.25
CA LEU A 465 -23.65 -15.63 -7.17
C LEU A 465 -23.89 -16.01 -8.63
N THR A 466 -23.58 -17.25 -9.03
CA THR A 466 -23.86 -17.73 -10.38
C THR A 466 -25.36 -17.77 -10.63
N ALA A 467 -26.12 -18.32 -9.68
CA ALA A 467 -27.57 -18.38 -9.77
C ALA A 467 -28.22 -16.99 -9.68
N MET A 468 -27.69 -16.08 -8.85
CA MET A 468 -28.18 -14.69 -8.75
C MET A 468 -27.98 -13.92 -10.06
N ILE A 469 -26.83 -14.07 -10.72
CA ILE A 469 -26.55 -13.45 -12.02
C ILE A 469 -27.46 -14.06 -13.09
N ALA A 470 -27.58 -15.39 -13.14
CA ALA A 470 -28.41 -16.08 -14.13
C ALA A 470 -29.92 -15.77 -13.97
N SER A 471 -30.37 -15.41 -12.78
CA SER A 471 -31.75 -15.01 -12.48
C SER A 471 -31.97 -13.49 -12.48
N GLU A 472 -30.98 -12.71 -12.94
CA GLU A 472 -31.03 -11.24 -13.03
C GLU A 472 -31.26 -10.54 -11.67
N ARG A 473 -31.06 -11.25 -10.54
CA ARG A 473 -31.07 -10.65 -9.20
C ARG A 473 -29.79 -9.89 -8.89
N LEU A 474 -28.72 -10.18 -9.64
CA LEU A 474 -27.44 -9.47 -9.55
C LEU A 474 -26.96 -9.11 -10.96
N GLU A 475 -27.06 -7.84 -11.31
CA GLU A 475 -26.53 -7.33 -12.57
C GLU A 475 -25.05 -6.91 -12.41
N LEU A 476 -24.17 -7.50 -13.21
CA LEU A 476 -22.73 -7.15 -13.17
C LEU A 476 -22.47 -5.71 -13.65
N ALA A 477 -23.29 -5.17 -14.56
CA ALA A 477 -23.13 -3.79 -14.99
C ALA A 477 -23.34 -2.85 -13.80
N TRP A 478 -24.47 -2.97 -13.10
CA TRP A 478 -24.77 -2.23 -11.87
C TRP A 478 -23.72 -2.45 -10.78
N LEU A 479 -23.27 -3.68 -10.56
CA LEU A 479 -22.28 -3.98 -9.52
C LEU A 479 -20.97 -3.18 -9.69
N PHE A 480 -20.61 -2.81 -10.92
CA PHE A 480 -19.40 -2.06 -11.27
C PHE A 480 -19.70 -0.67 -11.88
N GLU A 481 -20.82 -0.03 -11.54
CA GLU A 481 -21.10 1.34 -11.95
C GLU A 481 -20.23 2.38 -11.21
N GLU A 482 -19.90 3.48 -11.89
CA GLU A 482 -19.03 4.55 -11.37
C GLU A 482 -19.61 5.27 -10.15
N ASP A 483 -20.94 5.22 -9.96
CA ASP A 483 -21.65 5.84 -8.85
C ASP A 483 -21.23 5.30 -7.47
N MET A 484 -20.57 4.13 -7.40
CA MET A 484 -19.99 3.61 -6.14
C MET A 484 -18.94 4.54 -5.54
N LEU A 485 -18.31 5.39 -6.36
CA LEU A 485 -17.33 6.36 -5.90
C LEU A 485 -17.96 7.58 -5.21
N GLY A 486 -19.29 7.70 -5.24
CA GLY A 486 -20.05 8.67 -4.46
C GLY A 486 -20.54 8.06 -3.14
N ASP A 487 -21.84 7.74 -3.09
CA ASP A 487 -22.53 7.40 -1.84
C ASP A 487 -21.94 6.18 -1.12
N ASP A 488 -21.53 5.14 -1.85
CA ASP A 488 -20.98 3.91 -1.24
C ASP A 488 -19.64 4.18 -0.54
N LEU A 489 -18.80 4.99 -1.19
CA LEU A 489 -17.53 5.44 -0.66
C LEU A 489 -17.70 6.35 0.55
N ASP A 490 -18.61 7.33 0.47
CA ASP A 490 -18.85 8.27 1.56
C ASP A 490 -19.43 7.59 2.82
N ALA A 491 -20.36 6.67 2.62
CA ALA A 491 -20.87 5.83 3.70
C ALA A 491 -19.75 4.99 4.31
N TRP A 492 -18.85 4.43 3.49
CA TRP A 492 -17.74 3.62 3.98
C TRP A 492 -16.68 4.44 4.74
N LEU A 493 -16.28 5.59 4.19
CA LEU A 493 -15.35 6.53 4.81
C LEU A 493 -15.87 7.03 6.17
N SER A 494 -17.20 7.14 6.30
CA SER A 494 -17.84 7.58 7.53
C SER A 494 -17.69 6.59 8.68
N GLU A 495 -17.70 5.29 8.39
CA GLU A 495 -17.54 4.21 9.38
C GLU A 495 -16.07 3.81 9.58
N SER A 496 -15.20 4.15 8.62
CA SER A 496 -13.78 3.83 8.65
C SER A 496 -12.96 4.78 9.52
N SER A 497 -12.00 4.24 10.26
CA SER A 497 -11.00 5.03 10.99
C SER A 497 -9.99 5.76 10.07
N LEU A 498 -10.03 5.47 8.77
CA LEU A 498 -9.15 6.06 7.75
C LEU A 498 -9.21 7.59 7.76
N MET A 499 -10.41 8.16 7.88
CA MET A 499 -10.57 9.61 7.74
C MET A 499 -10.05 10.36 8.97
N LYS A 500 -10.32 9.84 10.18
CA LYS A 500 -9.72 10.36 11.42
C LYS A 500 -8.20 10.30 11.39
N ARG A 501 -7.63 9.20 10.88
CA ARG A 501 -6.17 9.03 10.71
C ARG A 501 -5.58 10.07 9.75
N THR A 502 -6.20 10.23 8.59
CA THR A 502 -5.68 11.15 7.57
C THR A 502 -5.82 12.60 8.04
N PHE A 503 -6.93 12.92 8.72
CA PHE A 503 -7.12 14.21 9.38
C PHE A 503 -6.06 14.49 10.44
N ARG A 504 -5.69 13.51 11.26
CA ARG A 504 -4.60 13.67 12.24
C ARG A 504 -3.29 14.09 11.57
N ASN A 505 -2.94 13.51 10.43
CA ASN A 505 -1.75 13.90 9.68
C ASN A 505 -1.83 15.35 9.22
N CYS A 506 -2.95 15.74 8.58
CA CYS A 506 -3.18 17.13 8.16
C CYS A 506 -3.20 18.11 9.33
N ALA A 507 -3.73 17.72 10.49
CA ALA A 507 -3.75 18.54 11.70
C ALA A 507 -2.34 18.76 12.29
N ILE A 508 -1.47 17.77 12.21
CA ILE A 508 -0.05 17.91 12.59
C ILE A 508 0.69 18.81 11.59
N ILE A 509 0.56 18.55 10.30
CA ILE A 509 1.24 19.30 9.23
C ILE A 509 0.81 20.78 9.27
N SER A 510 -0.49 21.06 9.37
CA SER A 510 -0.99 22.44 9.44
C SER A 510 -0.67 23.19 10.75
N GLY A 511 -0.05 22.51 11.72
CA GLY A 511 0.26 23.05 13.04
C GLY A 511 -0.99 23.30 13.90
N LEU A 512 -2.12 22.66 13.60
CA LEU A 512 -3.30 22.64 14.47
C LEU A 512 -3.01 21.84 15.75
N ILE A 513 -2.28 20.74 15.60
CA ILE A 513 -1.84 19.87 16.68
C ILE A 513 -0.32 19.85 16.74
N GLU A 514 0.21 20.43 17.80
CA GLU A 514 1.63 20.44 18.08
C GLU A 514 2.04 19.16 18.81
N ARG A 515 3.08 18.48 18.31
CA ARG A 515 3.65 17.26 18.91
C ARG A 515 4.72 17.59 19.95
N ARG A 516 5.61 18.52 19.61
CA ARG A 516 6.78 18.87 20.42
C ARG A 516 6.61 20.23 21.05
N HIS A 517 6.81 20.31 22.35
CA HIS A 517 6.91 21.53 23.13
C HIS A 517 8.31 21.60 23.78
N PRO A 518 8.78 22.78 24.21
CA PRO A 518 10.04 22.88 24.94
C PRO A 518 10.06 21.94 26.16
N GLY A 519 10.93 20.93 26.13
CA GLY A 519 11.10 19.94 27.20
C GLY A 519 10.02 18.86 27.30
N GLN A 520 9.02 18.83 26.41
CA GLN A 520 7.92 17.86 26.43
C GLN A 520 7.52 17.42 25.02
N GLU A 521 7.24 16.13 24.82
CA GLU A 521 6.69 15.62 23.56
C GLU A 521 5.42 14.83 23.87
N LYS A 522 4.34 15.14 23.14
CA LYS A 522 3.07 14.42 23.28
C LYS A 522 3.22 12.99 22.77
N THR A 523 2.63 12.05 23.49
CA THR A 523 2.57 10.65 23.07
C THR A 523 1.60 10.47 21.90
N GLY A 524 1.76 9.39 21.11
CA GLY A 524 0.86 9.06 19.99
C GLY A 524 -0.62 9.08 20.42
N ARG A 525 -0.93 8.43 21.54
CA ARG A 525 -2.26 8.43 22.16
C ARG A 525 -2.81 9.83 22.46
N GLN A 526 -2.01 10.74 23.02
CA GLN A 526 -2.44 12.11 23.31
C GLN A 526 -2.77 12.89 22.04
N VAL A 527 -1.98 12.66 20.99
CA VAL A 527 -2.19 13.27 19.67
C VAL A 527 -3.48 12.74 19.04
N THR A 528 -3.72 11.42 19.06
CA THR A 528 -4.94 10.79 18.53
C THR A 528 -6.21 11.27 19.23
N ILE A 529 -6.25 11.30 20.56
CA ILE A 529 -7.42 11.78 21.30
C ILE A 529 -7.74 13.24 20.93
N SER A 530 -6.71 14.08 20.79
CA SER A 530 -6.89 15.47 20.43
C SER A 530 -7.40 15.63 18.99
N SER A 531 -6.86 14.85 18.04
CA SER A 531 -7.28 14.91 16.64
C SER A 531 -8.70 14.42 16.43
N ASP A 532 -9.10 13.35 17.09
CA ASP A 532 -10.42 12.75 16.92
C ASP A 532 -11.51 13.70 17.42
N LEU A 533 -11.30 14.33 18.58
CA LEU A 533 -12.23 15.32 19.10
C LEU A 533 -12.40 16.52 18.15
N ILE A 534 -11.29 17.05 17.62
CA ILE A 534 -11.34 18.17 16.68
C ILE A 534 -12.01 17.74 15.37
N TYR A 535 -11.70 16.55 14.87
CA TYR A 535 -12.34 15.99 13.68
C TYR A 535 -13.85 15.89 13.85
N ASP A 536 -14.32 15.30 14.95
CA ASP A 536 -15.75 15.11 15.22
C ASP A 536 -16.47 16.46 15.32
N VAL A 537 -15.87 17.45 16.01
CA VAL A 537 -16.41 18.82 16.11
C VAL A 537 -16.49 19.50 14.74
N LEU A 538 -15.42 19.47 13.95
CA LEU A 538 -15.40 20.10 12.62
C LEU A 538 -16.39 19.42 11.68
N ARG A 539 -16.47 18.09 11.70
CA ARG A 539 -17.41 17.35 10.86
C ARG A 539 -18.86 17.73 11.17
N SER A 540 -19.20 17.94 12.44
CA SER A 540 -20.56 18.32 12.85
C SER A 540 -20.88 19.80 12.63
N HIS A 541 -19.91 20.72 12.72
CA HIS A 541 -20.17 22.16 12.74
C HIS A 541 -19.64 22.94 11.52
N GLU A 542 -18.64 22.43 10.81
CA GLU A 542 -17.99 23.05 9.64
C GLU A 542 -17.53 21.96 8.65
N PRO A 543 -18.45 21.21 8.01
CA PRO A 543 -18.10 20.08 7.14
C PRO A 543 -17.27 20.48 5.92
N ASP A 544 -17.32 21.76 5.51
CA ASP A 544 -16.48 22.32 4.44
C ASP A 544 -15.11 22.84 4.95
N HIS A 545 -14.71 22.53 6.19
CA HIS A 545 -13.44 22.98 6.75
C HIS A 545 -12.22 22.50 5.94
N ILE A 546 -11.24 23.38 5.75
CA ILE A 546 -10.08 23.14 4.86
C ILE A 546 -9.27 21.87 5.19
N LEU A 547 -9.19 21.50 6.47
CA LEU A 547 -8.46 20.29 6.89
C LEU A 547 -9.26 19.01 6.66
N LEU A 548 -10.60 19.07 6.65
CA LEU A 548 -11.42 17.93 6.24
C LEU A 548 -11.26 17.69 4.74
N GLN A 549 -11.24 18.77 3.94
CA GLN A 549 -10.96 18.69 2.50
C GLN A 549 -9.54 18.16 2.23
N ALA A 550 -8.53 18.63 2.97
CA ALA A 550 -7.17 18.13 2.86
C ALA A 550 -7.08 16.64 3.21
N ALA A 551 -7.71 16.23 4.31
CA ALA A 551 -7.75 14.83 4.74
C ALA A 551 -8.44 13.93 3.71
N TRP A 552 -9.55 14.38 3.13
CA TRP A 552 -10.25 13.64 2.09
C TRP A 552 -9.37 13.49 0.84
N LYS A 553 -8.74 14.56 0.37
CA LYS A 553 -7.86 14.55 -0.81
C LYS A 553 -6.65 13.63 -0.62
N ASP A 554 -6.05 13.63 0.57
CA ASP A 554 -4.91 12.78 0.91
C ASP A 554 -5.33 11.30 1.01
N ALA A 555 -6.49 10.99 1.62
CA ALA A 555 -7.02 9.63 1.67
C ALA A 555 -7.36 9.09 0.26
N ALA A 556 -8.02 9.90 -0.56
CA ALA A 556 -8.40 9.57 -1.93
C ALA A 556 -7.19 9.21 -2.80
N THR A 557 -6.11 9.99 -2.68
CA THR A 557 -4.91 9.84 -3.52
C THR A 557 -3.92 8.82 -2.97
N GLY A 558 -3.70 8.81 -1.66
CA GLY A 558 -2.65 8.03 -1.02
C GLY A 558 -3.07 6.64 -0.57
N LEU A 559 -4.32 6.48 -0.12
CA LEU A 559 -4.76 5.30 0.62
C LEU A 559 -5.83 4.47 -0.09
N LEU A 560 -6.50 5.03 -1.12
CA LEU A 560 -7.61 4.38 -1.82
C LEU A 560 -7.42 4.26 -3.33
N ASP A 561 -6.55 5.09 -3.93
CA ASP A 561 -6.33 5.23 -5.37
C ASP A 561 -7.63 5.39 -6.18
N LEU A 562 -8.49 6.33 -5.73
CA LEU A 562 -9.82 6.54 -6.32
C LEU A 562 -9.77 6.98 -7.78
N ALA A 563 -8.74 7.76 -8.15
CA ALA A 563 -8.56 8.18 -9.53
C ALA A 563 -8.38 6.98 -10.46
N ARG A 564 -7.54 6.01 -10.07
CA ARG A 564 -7.34 4.78 -10.83
C ARG A 564 -8.61 3.93 -10.90
N ILE A 565 -9.36 3.82 -9.80
CA ILE A 565 -10.65 3.11 -9.82
C ILE A 565 -11.62 3.79 -10.79
N GLY A 566 -11.72 5.13 -10.77
CA GLY A 566 -12.56 5.88 -11.70
C GLY A 566 -12.19 5.64 -13.17
N GLU A 567 -10.90 5.69 -13.51
CA GLU A 567 -10.40 5.35 -14.85
C GLU A 567 -10.73 3.90 -15.24
N PHE A 568 -10.58 2.96 -14.30
CA PHE A 568 -10.93 1.56 -14.47
C PHE A 568 -12.43 1.35 -14.75
N LEU A 569 -13.32 1.92 -13.92
CA LEU A 569 -14.77 1.77 -14.09
C LEU A 569 -15.21 2.35 -15.43
N LYS A 570 -14.61 3.46 -15.88
CA LYS A 570 -14.82 4.02 -17.23
C LYS A 570 -14.34 3.08 -18.33
N ARG A 571 -13.16 2.47 -18.17
CA ARG A 571 -12.59 1.52 -19.13
C ARG A 571 -13.55 0.34 -19.33
N ILE A 572 -14.04 -0.26 -18.25
CA ILE A 572 -14.82 -1.50 -18.32
C ILE A 572 -16.31 -1.31 -18.58
N LYS A 573 -16.81 -0.07 -18.64
CA LYS A 573 -18.23 0.21 -18.87
C LYS A 573 -18.72 -0.48 -20.15
N GLY A 574 -19.68 -1.39 -20.03
CA GLY A 574 -20.21 -2.21 -21.13
C GLY A 574 -19.25 -3.28 -21.67
N ARG A 575 -18.11 -3.52 -21.01
CA ARG A 575 -17.01 -4.39 -21.44
C ARG A 575 -16.66 -5.44 -20.38
N ILE A 576 -17.66 -5.90 -19.61
CA ILE A 576 -17.51 -7.00 -18.64
C ILE A 576 -17.76 -8.33 -19.35
N ARG A 577 -16.79 -9.25 -19.26
CA ARG A 577 -16.89 -10.63 -19.76
C ARG A 577 -17.15 -11.55 -18.58
N TYR A 578 -18.22 -12.32 -18.63
CA TYR A 578 -18.62 -13.20 -17.53
C TYR A 578 -18.49 -14.68 -17.92
N LYS A 579 -17.99 -15.49 -16.98
CA LYS A 579 -17.96 -16.95 -17.10
C LYS A 579 -18.31 -17.62 -15.77
N ALA A 580 -19.42 -18.36 -15.75
CA ALA A 580 -19.72 -19.30 -14.68
C ALA A 580 -18.85 -20.56 -14.84
N LEU A 581 -18.27 -21.03 -13.74
CA LEU A 581 -17.38 -22.18 -13.68
C LEU A 581 -17.80 -23.14 -12.55
N ASP A 582 -17.58 -24.43 -12.76
CA ASP A 582 -17.84 -25.45 -11.73
C ASP A 582 -16.68 -25.59 -10.72
N ARG A 583 -15.52 -24.99 -11.04
CA ARG A 583 -14.29 -25.05 -10.23
C ARG A 583 -13.42 -23.83 -10.48
N ILE A 584 -12.42 -23.66 -9.61
CA ILE A 584 -11.41 -22.61 -9.71
C ILE A 584 -10.67 -22.64 -11.07
N SER A 585 -10.47 -21.46 -11.67
CA SER A 585 -9.69 -21.27 -12.90
C SER A 585 -8.18 -21.12 -12.61
N PRO A 586 -7.31 -21.34 -13.60
CA PRO A 586 -5.89 -21.08 -13.44
C PRO A 586 -5.52 -19.64 -13.05
N LEU A 587 -6.24 -18.62 -13.54
CA LEU A 587 -6.00 -17.23 -13.15
C LEU A 587 -6.48 -16.92 -11.73
N ALA A 588 -7.45 -17.65 -11.19
CA ALA A 588 -7.97 -17.42 -9.85
C ALA A 588 -7.05 -17.95 -8.73
N VAL A 589 -6.23 -18.96 -9.01
CA VAL A 589 -5.34 -19.58 -8.00
C VAL A 589 -4.48 -18.57 -7.24
N PRO A 590 -3.82 -17.58 -7.88
CA PRO A 590 -2.93 -16.67 -7.16
C PRO A 590 -3.64 -15.78 -6.15
N VAL A 591 -4.82 -15.24 -6.48
CA VAL A 591 -5.60 -14.42 -5.53
C VAL A 591 -6.21 -15.27 -4.42
N MET A 592 -6.51 -16.54 -4.69
CA MET A 592 -7.05 -17.48 -3.70
C MET A 592 -6.01 -17.97 -2.68
N LEU A 593 -4.72 -17.90 -3.03
CA LEU A 593 -3.58 -18.20 -2.16
C LEU A 593 -2.98 -16.94 -1.52
N GLU A 594 -3.51 -15.76 -1.83
CA GLU A 594 -3.05 -14.50 -1.27
C GLU A 594 -3.35 -14.44 0.23
N ILE A 595 -2.41 -13.89 0.99
CA ILE A 595 -2.57 -13.68 2.43
C ILE A 595 -3.09 -12.24 2.66
N GLY A 596 -3.95 -12.07 3.66
CA GLY A 596 -4.61 -10.80 3.95
C GLY A 596 -6.04 -10.77 3.43
N LYS A 597 -6.82 -11.80 3.78
CA LYS A 597 -8.26 -11.82 3.61
C LYS A 597 -8.88 -10.77 4.52
N GLU A 598 -9.74 -9.94 3.94
CA GLU A 598 -10.51 -8.94 4.68
C GLU A 598 -11.89 -9.54 4.98
N PRO A 599 -12.18 -9.88 6.26
CA PRO A 599 -13.50 -10.37 6.64
C PRO A 599 -14.53 -9.25 6.58
N ILE A 600 -15.75 -9.58 6.17
CA ILE A 600 -16.91 -8.70 6.26
C ILE A 600 -17.86 -9.27 7.30
N HIS A 601 -18.09 -8.50 8.35
CA HIS A 601 -19.02 -8.81 9.41
C HIS A 601 -20.37 -8.19 9.09
N GLY A 602 -21.40 -9.01 8.95
CA GLY A 602 -22.71 -8.56 8.48
C GLY A 602 -23.70 -9.71 8.33
N GLU A 603 -24.53 -9.64 7.28
CA GLU A 603 -25.65 -10.57 7.06
C GLU A 603 -25.21 -12.06 7.02
N ALA A 604 -24.01 -12.34 6.53
CA ALA A 604 -23.49 -13.70 6.46
C ALA A 604 -23.23 -14.31 7.85
N ASP A 605 -22.68 -13.53 8.79
CA ASP A 605 -22.44 -13.98 10.16
C ASP A 605 -23.77 -14.26 10.87
N GLU A 606 -24.77 -13.39 10.68
CA GLU A 606 -26.12 -13.61 11.20
C GLU A 606 -26.78 -14.86 10.61
N ALA A 607 -26.61 -15.10 9.30
CA ALA A 607 -27.16 -16.28 8.64
C ALA A 607 -26.54 -17.57 9.19
N LEU A 608 -25.22 -17.60 9.40
CA LEU A 608 -24.52 -18.74 10.01
C LEU A 608 -24.96 -18.97 11.46
N LEU A 609 -25.15 -17.89 12.23
CA LEU A 609 -25.65 -17.99 13.61
C LEU A 609 -27.08 -18.51 13.66
N ARG A 610 -27.96 -18.08 12.75
CA ARG A 610 -29.33 -18.62 12.64
C ARG A 610 -29.32 -20.10 12.27
N GLU A 611 -28.53 -20.50 11.27
CA GLU A 611 -28.40 -21.91 10.88
C GLU A 611 -27.85 -22.76 12.04
N ALA A 612 -26.82 -22.28 12.75
CA ALA A 612 -26.28 -22.97 13.92
C ALA A 612 -27.31 -23.06 15.06
N ALA A 613 -28.07 -21.99 15.30
CA ALA A 613 -29.16 -21.99 16.28
C ALA A 613 -30.25 -23.01 15.89
N ASP A 614 -30.64 -23.08 14.62
CA ASP A 614 -31.63 -24.05 14.12
C ASP A 614 -31.14 -25.49 14.28
N VAL A 615 -29.84 -25.75 14.08
CA VAL A 615 -29.23 -27.06 14.32
C VAL A 615 -29.27 -27.41 15.81
N LEU A 616 -28.84 -26.49 16.68
CA LEU A 616 -28.87 -26.70 18.14
C LEU A 616 -30.29 -26.88 18.67
N VAL A 617 -31.26 -26.16 18.10
CA VAL A 617 -32.69 -26.31 18.35
C VAL A 617 -33.14 -27.71 17.95
N LYS A 618 -32.84 -28.17 16.74
CA LYS A 618 -33.17 -29.54 16.28
C LYS A 618 -32.52 -30.63 17.14
N GLU A 619 -31.28 -30.43 17.58
CA GLU A 619 -30.60 -31.33 18.51
C GLU A 619 -31.26 -31.35 19.90
N ALA A 620 -31.61 -30.18 20.43
CA ALA A 620 -32.28 -30.04 21.72
C ALA A 620 -33.71 -30.59 21.73
N PHE A 621 -34.43 -30.49 20.61
CA PHE A 621 -35.76 -31.07 20.44
C PHE A 621 -35.76 -32.58 20.19
N GLY A 622 -34.58 -33.21 20.09
CA GLY A 622 -34.41 -34.64 19.89
C GLY A 622 -34.83 -35.08 18.49
N GLY A 623 -33.91 -35.62 17.70
CA GLY A 623 -34.24 -36.25 16.43
C GLY A 623 -35.33 -37.31 16.62
N GLY A 624 -36.56 -36.99 16.22
CA GLY A 624 -37.68 -37.91 16.23
C GLY A 624 -37.43 -39.05 15.24
N GLN A 625 -37.00 -40.20 15.75
CA GLN A 625 -37.38 -41.50 15.22
C GLN A 625 -38.02 -42.33 16.33
N ASN A 626 -39.34 -42.43 16.29
CA ASN A 626 -40.11 -43.67 16.46
C ASN A 626 -41.61 -43.38 16.29
N THR A 627 -42.07 -43.33 15.03
CA THR A 627 -43.00 -44.29 14.37
C THR A 627 -43.52 -43.67 13.08
#